data_AF-A0A6D2G697-F1
#
_entry.id   AF-A0A6D2G697-F1
#
_cell.length_a   1.000
_cell.length_b   1.000
_cell.length_c   1.000
_cell.angle_alpha   90.00
_cell.angle_beta   90.00
_cell.angle_gamma   90.00
#
_symmetry.space_group_name_H-M   'P 1'
#
loop_
_entity.id
_entity.type
_entity.pdbx_description
1 polymer ?
#
loop_
_entity_poly.entity_id
_entity_poly.type
_entity_poly.pdbx_seq_one_letter_code
_entity_poly.pdbx_strand_id
1 'polypeptide(L)'
;MFSFKKCMLALSINLAFISSGFSCTTLLVGNEASADGSMIVARSADSDAMKAQHFVVHPAMHNQTGMYSTKAHNGANDFTWPLPKTSLRYTTVPNWKTQLHGATGFNEAGVGVSGTESIFASPKALAFDPYVEDKGITEDDIPGYFTFADQNRT
;
A
#
# COMPACT_ATOMS: atom_id res chain seq x y z
N MET A 1 -16.01 42.98 25.71
CA MET A 1 -15.88 41.53 26.03
C MET A 1 -16.67 40.58 25.11
N PHE A 2 -17.70 41.04 24.39
CA PHE A 2 -18.55 40.20 23.52
C PHE A 2 -17.92 39.83 22.15
N SER A 3 -17.01 40.66 21.62
CA SER A 3 -16.36 40.45 20.32
C SER A 3 -15.28 39.34 20.36
N PHE A 4 -14.59 39.20 21.50
CA PHE A 4 -13.49 38.25 21.66
C PHE A 4 -13.96 36.78 21.66
N LYS A 5 -15.13 36.50 22.25
CA LYS A 5 -15.72 35.15 22.28
C LYS A 5 -16.19 34.69 20.88
N LYS A 6 -16.63 35.61 20.02
CA LYS A 6 -17.05 35.29 18.64
C LYS A 6 -15.84 34.97 17.74
N CYS A 7 -14.72 35.68 17.90
CA CYS A 7 -13.48 35.34 17.19
C CYS A 7 -12.92 33.97 17.59
N MET A 8 -12.97 33.62 18.88
CA MET A 8 -12.51 32.29 19.32
C MET A 8 -13.37 31.14 18.80
N LEU A 9 -14.70 31.32 18.73
CA LEU A 9 -15.59 30.30 18.19
C LEU A 9 -15.37 30.08 16.68
N ALA A 10 -15.18 31.17 15.92
CA ALA A 10 -14.87 31.09 14.49
C ALA A 10 -13.52 30.41 14.21
N LEU A 11 -12.51 30.62 15.07
CA LEU A 11 -11.21 29.96 14.95
C LEU A 11 -11.30 28.45 15.23
N SER A 12 -12.11 28.04 16.22
CA SER A 12 -12.31 26.62 16.56
C SER A 12 -13.04 25.83 15.48
N ILE A 13 -13.94 26.46 14.72
CA ILE A 13 -14.68 25.82 13.62
C ILE A 13 -13.75 25.59 12.42
N ASN A 14 -12.82 26.49 12.12
CA ASN A 14 -11.88 26.31 11.01
C ASN A 14 -10.84 25.21 11.29
N LEU A 15 -10.41 25.03 12.55
CA LEU A 15 -9.55 23.90 12.92
C LEU A 15 -10.26 22.54 12.83
N ALA A 16 -11.59 22.52 12.98
CA ALA A 16 -12.37 21.28 12.89
C ALA A 16 -12.54 20.76 11.44
N PHE A 17 -12.21 21.56 10.42
CA PHE A 17 -12.34 21.20 9.00
C PHE A 17 -11.02 20.84 8.31
N ILE A 18 -9.89 20.82 9.01
CA ILE A 18 -8.63 20.29 8.47
C ILE A 18 -8.64 18.76 8.63
N SER A 19 -9.52 18.11 7.87
CA SER A 19 -9.45 16.68 7.62
C SER A 19 -8.38 16.45 6.55
N SER A 20 -7.12 16.35 6.97
CA SER A 20 -6.04 15.84 6.11
C SER A 20 -6.27 14.34 5.92
N GLY A 21 -7.11 13.98 4.96
CA GLY A 21 -7.27 12.59 4.54
C GLY A 21 -6.22 12.27 3.49
N PHE A 22 -5.14 11.61 3.87
CA PHE A 22 -4.32 10.86 2.91
C PHE A 22 -5.14 9.62 2.50
N SER A 23 -6.01 9.78 1.52
CA SER A 23 -6.86 8.71 1.03
C SER A 23 -6.47 8.40 -0.39
N CYS A 24 -6.01 7.17 -0.61
CA CYS A 24 -5.90 6.66 -1.97
C CYS A 24 -7.27 6.73 -2.67
N THR A 25 -7.24 6.70 -4.00
CA THR A 25 -8.43 6.54 -4.83
C THR A 25 -8.12 5.60 -5.98
N THR A 26 -8.92 4.55 -6.12
CA THR A 26 -8.74 3.50 -7.13
C THR A 26 -9.77 3.60 -8.26
N LEU A 27 -9.29 3.46 -9.51
CA LEU A 27 -10.09 3.33 -10.73
C LEU A 27 -9.88 1.94 -11.34
N LEU A 28 -10.98 1.26 -11.63
CA LEU A 28 -11.00 -0.02 -12.34
C LEU A 28 -11.76 0.13 -13.65
N VAL A 29 -11.14 -0.28 -14.76
CA VAL A 29 -11.74 -0.29 -16.10
C VAL A 29 -11.60 -1.68 -16.68
N GLY A 30 -12.73 -2.33 -16.96
CA GLY A 30 -12.77 -3.61 -17.66
C GLY A 30 -12.41 -3.46 -19.14
N ASN A 31 -12.00 -4.56 -19.76
CA ASN A 31 -11.67 -4.62 -21.19
C ASN A 31 -12.80 -4.18 -22.12
N GLU A 32 -14.07 -4.39 -21.74
CA GLU A 32 -15.21 -3.92 -22.53
C GLU A 32 -15.53 -2.43 -22.35
N ALA A 33 -14.94 -1.80 -21.33
CA ALA A 33 -15.15 -0.38 -21.01
C ALA A 33 -14.03 0.53 -21.51
N SER A 34 -12.87 -0.03 -21.87
CA SER A 34 -11.74 0.71 -22.43
C SER A 34 -11.84 0.80 -23.96
N ALA A 35 -11.24 1.84 -24.54
CA ALA A 35 -11.30 2.07 -25.99
C ALA A 35 -10.47 1.08 -26.81
N ASP A 36 -9.49 0.42 -26.19
CA ASP A 36 -8.52 -0.47 -26.84
C ASP A 36 -8.61 -1.92 -26.36
N GLY A 37 -9.58 -2.26 -25.51
CA GLY A 37 -9.72 -3.60 -24.95
C GLY A 37 -8.80 -3.89 -23.76
N SER A 38 -8.03 -2.91 -23.27
CA SER A 38 -7.17 -3.08 -22.09
C SER A 38 -7.96 -3.17 -20.79
N MET A 39 -7.46 -3.93 -19.81
CA MET A 39 -7.90 -3.81 -18.42
C MET A 39 -7.01 -2.80 -17.69
N ILE A 40 -7.61 -1.83 -17.01
CA ILE A 40 -6.88 -0.77 -16.31
C ILE A 40 -7.20 -0.82 -14.82
N VAL A 41 -6.14 -0.93 -14.02
CA VAL A 41 -6.17 -0.76 -12.57
C VAL A 41 -5.25 0.40 -12.24
N ALA A 42 -5.83 1.54 -11.84
CA ALA A 42 -5.10 2.75 -11.50
C ALA A 42 -5.42 3.20 -10.07
N ARG A 43 -4.44 3.80 -9.39
CA ARG A 43 -4.62 4.30 -8.02
C ARG A 43 -3.76 5.53 -7.75
N SER A 44 -4.31 6.54 -7.07
CA SER A 44 -3.48 7.56 -6.41
C SER A 44 -2.90 6.98 -5.12
N ALA A 45 -1.58 6.93 -4.99
CA ALA A 45 -0.89 6.44 -3.81
C ALA A 45 -0.55 7.61 -2.87
N ASP A 46 -1.56 8.07 -2.13
CA ASP A 46 -1.46 9.29 -1.33
C ASP A 46 -0.71 9.03 -0.02
N SER A 47 0.29 9.87 0.27
CA SER A 47 1.18 9.76 1.43
C SER A 47 1.86 11.11 1.70
N ASP A 48 2.74 11.17 2.71
CA ASP A 48 3.62 12.31 2.96
C ASP A 48 4.33 12.81 1.68
N ALA A 49 4.29 14.12 1.44
CA ALA A 49 4.90 14.79 0.29
C ALA A 49 6.43 14.56 0.18
N MET A 50 7.10 14.22 1.27
CA MET A 50 8.54 13.92 1.32
C MET A 50 8.86 12.46 0.97
N LYS A 51 7.84 11.61 0.75
CA LYS A 51 7.99 10.20 0.38
C LYS A 51 8.16 10.05 -1.14
N ALA A 52 9.32 10.46 -1.65
CA ALA A 52 9.61 10.27 -3.06
C ALA A 52 9.50 8.78 -3.46
N GLN A 53 8.91 8.54 -4.62
CA GLN A 53 8.73 7.22 -5.18
C GLN A 53 9.75 7.02 -6.30
N HIS A 54 10.24 5.79 -6.46
CA HIS A 54 11.07 5.44 -7.62
C HIS A 54 10.63 4.13 -8.23
N PHE A 55 10.75 4.00 -9.55
CA PHE A 55 10.37 2.79 -10.26
C PHE A 55 11.53 1.78 -10.22
N VAL A 56 11.28 0.61 -9.66
CA VAL A 56 12.28 -0.44 -9.46
C VAL A 56 11.89 -1.66 -10.28
N VAL A 57 12.87 -2.24 -10.98
CA VAL A 57 12.74 -3.55 -11.62
C VAL A 57 13.54 -4.55 -10.80
N HIS A 58 12.84 -5.49 -10.18
CA HIS A 58 13.42 -6.60 -9.44
C HIS A 58 13.69 -7.76 -10.42
N PRO A 59 14.93 -8.27 -10.51
CA PRO A 59 15.23 -9.41 -11.37
C PRO A 59 14.53 -10.68 -10.87
N ALA A 60 14.34 -11.65 -11.76
CA ALA A 60 13.96 -12.99 -11.35
C ALA A 60 15.06 -13.59 -10.47
N MET A 61 14.67 -14.32 -9.44
CA MET A 61 15.59 -14.89 -8.47
C MET A 61 15.30 -16.38 -8.29
N HIS A 62 16.35 -17.17 -8.07
CA HIS A 62 16.28 -18.61 -7.84
C HIS A 62 17.11 -19.02 -6.64
N ASN A 63 16.73 -20.13 -6.01
CA ASN A 63 17.36 -20.67 -4.81
C ASN A 63 17.49 -19.63 -3.68
N GLN A 64 16.52 -18.73 -3.56
CA GLN A 64 16.52 -17.75 -2.48
C GLN A 64 16.35 -18.45 -1.12
N THR A 65 17.02 -17.88 -0.12
CA THR A 65 16.94 -18.30 1.27
C THR A 65 16.88 -17.08 2.17
N GLY A 66 16.25 -17.21 3.33
CA GLY A 66 16.18 -16.13 4.32
C GLY A 66 14.75 -15.73 4.64
N MET A 67 14.63 -14.65 5.39
CA MET A 67 13.37 -14.10 5.86
C MET A 67 13.25 -12.64 5.42
N TYR A 68 12.16 -12.30 4.76
CA TYR A 68 11.71 -10.92 4.66
C TYR A 68 11.31 -10.41 6.05
N SER A 69 11.60 -9.15 6.34
CA SER A 69 11.21 -8.48 7.57
C SER A 69 10.87 -7.02 7.32
N THR A 70 9.62 -6.64 7.61
CA THR A 70 9.13 -5.26 7.48
C THR A 70 9.93 -4.32 8.40
N LYS A 71 10.19 -4.74 9.64
CA LYS A 71 10.99 -3.99 10.62
C LYS A 71 12.43 -3.71 10.15
N ALA A 72 13.07 -4.65 9.47
CA ALA A 72 14.44 -4.49 8.96
C ALA A 72 14.57 -3.33 7.95
N HIS A 73 13.44 -2.92 7.36
CA HIS A 73 13.34 -1.83 6.40
C HIS A 73 12.61 -0.60 6.98
N ASN A 74 12.54 -0.46 8.31
CA ASN A 74 11.84 0.63 8.99
C ASN A 74 10.33 0.69 8.69
N GLY A 75 9.69 -0.46 8.45
CA GLY A 75 8.26 -0.55 8.20
C GLY A 75 7.40 -0.53 9.46
N ALA A 76 6.09 -0.67 9.27
CA ALA A 76 5.08 -0.39 10.30
C ALA A 76 5.09 -1.34 11.51
N ASN A 77 5.52 -2.60 11.36
CA ASN A 77 5.46 -3.62 12.40
C ASN A 77 6.52 -4.73 12.24
N ASP A 78 6.37 -5.83 13.00
CA ASP A 78 7.31 -6.94 13.07
C ASP A 78 6.94 -8.13 12.16
N PHE A 79 6.18 -7.88 11.07
CA PHE A 79 5.87 -8.93 10.09
C PHE A 79 7.14 -9.50 9.46
N THR A 80 7.14 -10.83 9.29
CA THR A 80 8.20 -11.58 8.63
C THR A 80 7.62 -12.69 7.77
N TRP A 81 8.28 -13.00 6.65
CA TRP A 81 7.87 -14.07 5.75
C TRP A 81 9.09 -14.77 5.13
N PRO A 82 9.12 -16.11 5.02
CA PRO A 82 10.22 -16.78 4.34
C PRO A 82 10.29 -16.35 2.88
N LEU A 83 11.49 -16.05 2.40
CA LEU A 83 11.67 -15.72 0.99
C LEU A 83 11.33 -16.95 0.13
N PRO A 84 10.58 -16.76 -0.96
CA PRO A 84 10.21 -17.85 -1.86
C PRO A 84 11.44 -18.31 -2.62
N LYS A 85 11.62 -19.63 -2.75
CA LYS A 85 12.79 -20.21 -3.43
C LYS A 85 12.98 -19.66 -4.84
N THR A 86 11.89 -19.35 -5.55
CA THR A 86 11.92 -18.70 -6.86
C THR A 86 10.92 -17.55 -6.88
N SER A 87 11.35 -16.42 -7.41
CA SER A 87 10.49 -15.28 -7.72
C SER A 87 10.64 -14.89 -9.18
N LEU A 88 9.53 -14.49 -9.79
CA LEU A 88 9.54 -13.89 -11.12
C LEU A 88 10.27 -12.55 -11.10
N ARG A 89 10.65 -12.04 -12.27
CA ARG A 89 10.97 -10.62 -12.45
C ARG A 89 9.70 -9.81 -12.25
N TYR A 90 9.78 -8.72 -11.50
CA TYR A 90 8.63 -7.83 -11.29
C TYR A 90 9.05 -6.38 -11.10
N THR A 91 8.08 -5.47 -11.20
CA THR A 91 8.27 -4.04 -10.95
C THR A 91 7.58 -3.63 -9.67
N THR A 92 8.11 -2.61 -9.01
CA THR A 92 7.43 -1.89 -7.93
C THR A 92 7.70 -0.40 -8.01
N VAL A 93 6.91 0.37 -7.27
CA VAL A 93 7.09 1.81 -7.07
C VAL A 93 7.19 2.08 -5.57
N PRO A 94 8.30 1.72 -4.89
CA PRO A 94 8.43 1.87 -3.45
C PRO A 94 8.89 3.26 -3.02
N ASN A 95 8.81 3.50 -1.71
CA ASN A 95 9.52 4.60 -1.06
C ASN A 95 11.03 4.44 -1.28
N TRP A 96 11.67 5.47 -1.83
CA TRP A 96 13.11 5.44 -2.13
C TRP A 96 14.01 5.23 -0.89
N LYS A 97 13.56 5.61 0.32
CA LYS A 97 14.37 5.44 1.54
C LYS A 97 14.27 4.05 2.12
N THR A 98 13.05 3.55 2.30
CA THR A 98 12.80 2.28 3.00
C THR A 98 12.80 1.08 2.05
N GLN A 99 12.58 1.31 0.75
CA GLN A 99 12.29 0.28 -0.24
C GLN A 99 11.00 -0.52 0.02
N LEU A 100 10.18 -0.08 0.99
CA LEU A 100 8.85 -0.62 1.29
C LEU A 100 7.76 0.17 0.58
N HIS A 101 6.51 -0.32 0.70
CA HIS A 101 5.33 0.22 0.04
C HIS A 101 5.47 0.21 -1.48
N GLY A 102 5.66 -0.97 -2.08
CA GLY A 102 5.86 -1.09 -3.53
C GLY A 102 4.70 -0.59 -4.40
N ALA A 103 3.57 -0.20 -3.79
CA ALA A 103 2.38 0.47 -4.32
C ALA A 103 1.67 -0.22 -5.49
N THR A 104 2.37 -0.42 -6.61
CA THR A 104 1.86 -1.03 -7.83
C THR A 104 2.99 -1.64 -8.65
N GLY A 105 2.65 -2.62 -9.50
CA GLY A 105 3.62 -3.24 -10.38
C GLY A 105 3.05 -4.34 -11.26
N PHE A 106 3.92 -4.93 -12.06
CA PHE A 106 3.65 -6.11 -12.89
C PHE A 106 4.79 -7.12 -12.74
N ASN A 107 4.46 -8.41 -12.78
CA ASN A 107 5.44 -9.46 -12.97
C ASN A 107 5.61 -9.85 -14.45
N GLU A 108 6.60 -10.69 -14.75
CA GLU A 108 6.86 -11.15 -16.12
C GLU A 108 5.82 -12.13 -16.68
N ALA A 109 4.90 -12.62 -15.85
CA ALA A 109 3.74 -13.40 -16.29
C ALA A 109 2.55 -12.51 -16.73
N GLY A 110 2.70 -11.18 -16.67
CA GLY A 110 1.65 -10.23 -17.05
C GLY A 110 0.60 -9.99 -15.97
N VAL A 111 0.85 -10.43 -14.73
CA VAL A 111 -0.03 -10.17 -13.59
C VAL A 111 0.33 -8.82 -12.98
N GLY A 112 -0.65 -7.90 -12.97
CA GLY A 112 -0.53 -6.59 -12.35
C GLY A 112 -1.27 -6.52 -11.02
N VAL A 113 -0.69 -5.82 -10.04
CA VAL A 113 -1.31 -5.58 -8.73
C VAL A 113 -1.06 -4.15 -8.28
N SER A 114 -2.10 -3.53 -7.72
CA SER A 114 -2.04 -2.27 -6.99
C SER A 114 -2.49 -2.53 -5.56
N GLY A 115 -1.65 -2.22 -4.57
CA GLY A 115 -1.90 -2.43 -3.15
C GLY A 115 -1.38 -1.23 -2.35
N THR A 116 -2.19 -0.51 -1.58
CA THR A 116 -3.60 -0.79 -1.22
C THR A 116 -4.52 0.42 -1.35
N GLU A 117 -5.81 0.14 -1.48
CA GLU A 117 -6.84 1.11 -1.14
C GLU A 117 -7.19 0.91 0.34
N SER A 118 -6.95 1.92 1.17
CA SER A 118 -7.27 1.85 2.59
C SER A 118 -8.78 1.95 2.78
N ILE A 119 -9.39 0.85 3.24
CA ILE A 119 -10.83 0.76 3.51
C ILE A 119 -11.10 0.63 5.01
N PHE A 120 -12.38 0.69 5.39
CA PHE A 120 -12.80 0.64 6.78
C PHE A 120 -13.43 -0.70 7.15
N ALA A 121 -13.12 -1.21 8.33
CA ALA A 121 -13.80 -2.36 8.91
C ALA A 121 -14.89 -1.92 9.92
N SER A 122 -16.02 -2.61 9.93
CA SER A 122 -17.06 -2.35 10.92
C SER A 122 -16.65 -2.88 12.30
N PRO A 123 -17.08 -2.24 13.41
CA PRO A 123 -16.82 -2.75 14.75
C PRO A 123 -17.33 -4.17 14.99
N LYS A 124 -18.42 -4.56 14.30
CA LYS A 124 -18.96 -5.93 14.37
C LYS A 124 -17.98 -6.95 13.79
N ALA A 125 -17.36 -6.65 12.65
CA ALA A 125 -16.37 -7.54 12.04
C ALA A 125 -15.13 -7.66 12.95
N LEU A 126 -14.63 -6.52 13.44
CA LEU A 126 -13.45 -6.48 14.32
C LEU A 126 -13.65 -7.16 15.68
N ALA A 127 -14.89 -7.30 16.14
CA ALA A 127 -15.17 -8.07 17.36
C ALA A 127 -14.99 -9.58 17.16
N PHE A 128 -15.16 -10.08 15.94
CA PHE A 128 -14.96 -11.50 15.60
C PHE A 128 -13.55 -11.77 15.07
N ASP A 129 -12.99 -10.84 14.29
CA ASP A 129 -11.67 -10.94 13.70
C ASP A 129 -10.91 -9.61 13.88
N PRO A 130 -10.31 -9.39 15.07
CA PRO A 130 -9.52 -8.20 15.35
C PRO A 130 -8.27 -8.12 14.49
N TYR A 131 -7.76 -6.91 14.27
CA TYR A 131 -6.48 -6.73 13.59
C TYR A 131 -5.32 -7.38 14.35
N VAL A 132 -4.38 -7.94 13.59
CA VAL A 132 -3.08 -8.39 14.11
C VAL A 132 -2.08 -7.25 13.96
N GLU A 133 -1.97 -6.40 14.97
CA GLU A 133 -1.21 -5.14 14.88
C GLU A 133 0.32 -5.35 14.89
N ASP A 134 0.80 -6.32 15.67
CA ASP A 134 2.23 -6.54 15.92
C ASP A 134 2.97 -7.18 14.75
N LYS A 135 2.30 -8.10 14.03
CA LYS A 135 2.90 -8.93 12.98
C LYS A 135 1.98 -9.19 11.79
N GLY A 136 0.90 -8.44 11.65
CA GLY A 136 0.00 -8.56 10.50
C GLY A 136 0.63 -8.03 9.22
N ILE A 137 0.15 -8.51 8.09
CA ILE A 137 0.50 -7.96 6.77
C ILE A 137 -0.09 -6.55 6.64
N THR A 138 0.69 -5.62 6.10
CA THR A 138 0.28 -4.23 5.85
C THR A 138 0.50 -3.83 4.37
N GLU A 139 0.20 -2.58 4.02
CA GLU A 139 0.48 -2.04 2.68
C GLU A 139 1.97 -2.12 2.30
N ASP A 140 2.88 -2.09 3.29
CA ASP A 140 4.32 -2.21 3.07
C ASP A 140 4.70 -3.51 2.32
N ASP A 141 3.92 -4.57 2.51
CA ASP A 141 4.31 -5.95 2.20
C ASP A 141 3.65 -6.52 0.93
N ILE A 142 2.47 -6.01 0.56
CA ILE A 142 1.62 -6.61 -0.48
C ILE A 142 2.27 -6.48 -1.87
N PRO A 143 2.58 -5.28 -2.40
CA PRO A 143 3.13 -5.14 -3.74
C PRO A 143 4.65 -5.33 -3.67
N GLY A 144 5.08 -6.58 -3.78
CA GLY A 144 6.48 -6.97 -3.68
C GLY A 144 6.60 -8.40 -3.17
N TYR A 145 6.94 -8.55 -1.89
CA TYR A 145 7.24 -9.84 -1.28
C TYR A 145 6.05 -10.80 -1.26
N PHE A 146 4.87 -10.34 -0.86
CA PHE A 146 3.72 -11.24 -0.73
C PHE A 146 3.13 -11.65 -2.09
N THR A 147 3.07 -10.71 -3.04
CA THR A 147 2.31 -10.93 -4.28
C THR A 147 3.16 -11.32 -5.48
N PHE A 148 4.28 -10.65 -5.70
CA PHE A 148 5.09 -10.89 -6.89
C PHE A 148 6.23 -11.87 -6.64
N ALA A 149 6.77 -11.88 -5.42
CA ALA A 149 7.84 -12.80 -5.07
C ALA A 149 7.31 -14.21 -4.79
N ASP A 150 6.21 -14.38 -4.05
CA ASP A 150 5.72 -15.69 -3.61
C ASP A 150 4.86 -16.41 -4.67
N GLN A 151 5.52 -17.26 -5.47
CA GLN A 151 4.89 -18.05 -6.53
C GLN A 151 4.20 -19.34 -6.03
N ASN A 152 4.26 -19.67 -4.73
CA ASN A 152 3.70 -20.94 -4.22
C ASN A 152 2.17 -20.95 -4.08
N ARG A 153 1.47 -19.88 -4.47
CA ARG A 153 0.00 -19.75 -4.36
C ARG A 153 -0.71 -19.32 -5.65
N THR A 154 0.02 -19.01 -6.72
CA THR A 154 -0.53 -18.74 -8.06
C THR A 154 -0.44 -19.99 -8.91
#